data_AF-I9WGP1-F1
#
_entry.id   AF-I9WGP1-F1
#
_cell.length_a   1.000
_cell.length_b   1.000
_cell.length_c   1.000
_cell.angle_alpha   90.00
_cell.angle_beta   90.00
_cell.angle_gamma   90.00
#
_symmetry.space_group_name_H-M   'P 1'
#
loop_
_entity.id
_entity.type
_entity.pdbx_description
1 polymer ?
#
loop_
_entity_poly.entity_id
_entity_poly.type
_entity_poly.pdbx_seq_one_letter_code
_entity_poly.pdbx_strand_id
1 'polypeptide(L)'
;MAEEKKPFHERVAEKIIDQLKAGTAPWQRPWNPAAAGAEGGSIIPINPTTGKRYRGVNVVNLMSEGHEDNRWMTYKQAVRREVA
;
A
#
# COMPACT_ATOMS: atom_id res chain seq x y z
N MET A 1 -10.13 -4.87 -30.91
CA MET A 1 -10.22 -5.99 -29.94
C MET A 1 -9.78 -5.45 -28.60
N ALA A 2 -10.65 -5.45 -27.59
CA ALA A 2 -10.24 -5.03 -26.25
C ALA A 2 -9.27 -6.09 -25.71
N GLU A 3 -8.06 -5.67 -25.35
CA GLU A 3 -7.05 -6.55 -24.77
C GLU A 3 -7.57 -7.13 -23.45
N GLU A 4 -7.54 -8.46 -23.31
CA GLU A 4 -7.95 -9.13 -22.07
C GLU A 4 -6.97 -8.78 -20.95
N LYS A 5 -7.39 -7.83 -20.12
CA LYS A 5 -6.61 -7.41 -18.96
C LYS A 5 -6.70 -8.48 -17.88
N LYS A 6 -5.54 -9.00 -17.44
CA LYS A 6 -5.47 -9.93 -16.30
C LYS A 6 -6.34 -9.43 -15.14
N PRO A 7 -7.16 -10.31 -14.52
CA PRO A 7 -7.95 -9.98 -13.36
C PRO A 7 -7.10 -9.34 -12.24
N PHE A 8 -7.70 -8.40 -11.51
CA PHE A 8 -6.97 -7.66 -10.47
C PHE A 8 -6.36 -8.57 -9.40
N HIS A 9 -7.11 -9.58 -8.95
CA HIS A 9 -6.67 -10.49 -7.90
C HIS A 9 -5.44 -11.32 -8.33
N GLU A 10 -5.38 -11.75 -9.59
CA GLU A 10 -4.20 -12.45 -10.14
C GLU A 10 -2.99 -11.54 -10.14
N ARG A 11 -3.14 -10.29 -10.62
CA ARG A 11 -2.04 -9.32 -10.65
C ARG A 11 -1.49 -9.03 -9.25
N VAL A 12 -2.36 -8.91 -8.25
CA VAL A 12 -1.94 -8.71 -6.85
C VAL A 12 -1.24 -9.96 -6.31
N ALA A 13 -1.78 -11.15 -6.57
CA ALA A 13 -1.18 -12.40 -6.13
C ALA A 13 0.21 -12.63 -6.75
N GLU A 14 0.36 -12.46 -8.07
CA GLU A 14 1.63 -12.58 -8.79
C GLU A 14 2.69 -11.65 -8.18
N LYS A 15 2.36 -10.37 -7.98
CA LYS A 15 3.26 -9.38 -7.37
C LYS A 15 3.71 -9.80 -5.97
N ILE A 16 2.80 -10.28 -5.14
CA ILE A 16 3.13 -10.73 -3.78
C ILE A 16 4.02 -11.98 -3.84
N ILE A 17 3.71 -12.94 -4.70
CA ILE A 17 4.52 -14.16 -4.89
C ILE A 17 5.95 -13.79 -5.30
N ASP A 18 6.13 -12.83 -6.20
CA ASP A 18 7.47 -12.41 -6.63
C ASP A 18 8.26 -11.72 -5.51
N GLN A 19 7.60 -10.89 -4.69
CA GLN A 19 8.21 -10.30 -3.51
C GLN A 19 8.60 -11.35 -2.46
N LEU A 20 7.78 -12.39 -2.30
CA LEU A 20 8.08 -13.53 -1.42
C LEU A 20 9.30 -14.32 -1.91
N LYS A 21 9.37 -14.62 -3.22
CA LYS A 21 10.54 -15.28 -3.82
C LYS A 21 11.82 -14.46 -3.64
N ALA A 22 11.72 -13.14 -3.68
CA ALA A 22 12.83 -12.23 -3.43
C ALA A 22 13.17 -12.05 -1.93
N GLY A 23 12.43 -12.69 -1.01
CA GLY A 23 12.64 -12.55 0.43
C GLY A 23 12.20 -11.20 1.00
N THR A 24 11.35 -10.45 0.28
CA THR A 24 10.95 -9.09 0.62
C THR A 24 9.47 -8.92 0.95
N ALA A 25 8.91 -9.88 1.70
CA ALA A 25 7.49 -9.95 2.04
C ALA A 25 6.97 -8.59 2.57
N PRO A 26 5.90 -8.02 2.00
CA PRO A 26 5.49 -6.64 2.29
C PRO A 26 5.05 -6.42 3.75
N TRP A 27 4.48 -7.41 4.43
CA TRP A 27 4.10 -7.29 5.85
C TRP A 27 5.27 -7.38 6.84
N GLN A 28 6.47 -7.74 6.37
CA GLN A 28 7.68 -7.77 7.19
C GLN A 28 8.47 -6.45 7.10
N ARG A 29 8.03 -5.49 6.26
CA ARG A 29 8.63 -4.16 6.13
C ARG A 29 8.09 -3.21 7.23
N PRO A 30 8.90 -2.27 7.73
CA PRO A 30 10.23 -1.89 7.28
C PRO A 30 11.35 -2.62 8.02
N TRP A 31 12.42 -2.92 7.29
CA TRP A 31 13.69 -3.42 7.86
C TRP A 31 14.45 -2.35 8.65
N ASN A 32 14.05 -1.09 8.51
CA ASN A 32 14.53 0.03 9.31
C ASN A 32 13.43 0.46 10.29
N PRO A 33 13.60 0.24 11.61
CA PRO A 33 12.65 0.70 12.62
C PRO A 33 12.39 2.21 12.58
N ALA A 34 13.35 3.00 12.09
CA ALA A 34 13.20 4.45 11.91
C ALA A 34 12.37 4.83 10.67
N ALA A 35 12.24 3.92 9.69
CA ALA A 35 11.39 4.11 8.52
C ALA A 35 9.91 3.77 8.81
N ALA A 36 9.63 3.09 9.93
CA ALA A 36 8.27 2.97 10.47
C ALA A 36 7.86 4.30 11.12
N GLY A 37 7.83 5.38 10.33
CA GLY A 37 7.45 6.73 10.76
C GLY A 37 8.15 7.18 12.04
N ALA A 38 9.23 7.96 11.90
CA ALA A 38 9.80 8.74 13.00
C ALA A 38 8.69 9.15 13.99
N GLU A 39 8.81 8.65 15.23
CA GLU A 39 7.81 8.66 16.31
C GLU A 39 6.63 7.67 16.17
N GLY A 40 6.91 6.36 16.26
CA GLY A 40 5.90 5.35 16.60
C GLY A 40 4.80 5.14 15.54
N GLY A 41 5.07 5.51 14.28
CA GLY A 41 4.13 5.38 13.18
C GLY A 41 3.81 3.92 12.83
N SER A 42 2.53 3.59 12.75
CA SER A 42 2.08 2.25 12.31
C SER A 42 2.49 2.00 10.86
N ILE A 43 3.14 0.88 10.57
CA ILE A 43 3.48 0.42 9.20
C ILE A 43 2.25 0.17 8.32
N ILE A 44 1.07 0.16 8.93
CA ILE A 44 -0.18 -0.19 8.27
C ILE A 44 -0.67 1.01 7.46
N PRO A 45 -0.97 0.83 6.16
CA PRO A 45 -1.53 1.87 5.31
C PRO A 45 -2.75 2.53 5.94
N ILE A 46 -2.79 3.86 5.89
CA ILE A 46 -3.91 4.67 6.40
C ILE A 46 -4.45 5.58 5.32
N ASN A 47 -5.75 5.87 5.38
CA ASN A 47 -6.33 6.92 4.56
C ASN A 47 -6.21 8.26 5.31
N PRO A 48 -5.40 9.22 4.83
CA PRO A 48 -5.16 10.48 5.54
C PRO A 48 -6.35 11.44 5.51
N THR A 49 -7.36 11.17 4.67
CA THR A 49 -8.61 11.97 4.64
C THR A 49 -9.55 11.55 5.75
N THR A 50 -9.60 10.26 6.07
CA THR A 50 -10.54 9.72 7.08
C THR A 50 -9.87 9.32 8.40
N GLY A 51 -8.54 9.25 8.44
CA GLY A 51 -7.75 8.71 9.55
C GLY A 51 -7.85 7.19 9.73
N LYS A 52 -8.65 6.50 8.92
CA LYS A 52 -8.90 5.05 9.07
C LYS A 52 -7.77 4.23 8.44
N ARG A 53 -7.37 3.17 9.13
CA ARG A 53 -6.48 2.13 8.59
C ARG A 53 -7.19 1.30 7.52
N TYR A 54 -6.46 0.93 6.46
CA TYR A 54 -6.91 -0.07 5.51
C TYR A 54 -6.98 -1.46 6.18
N ARG A 55 -7.73 -2.39 5.57
CA ARG A 55 -8.01 -3.73 6.14
C ARG A 55 -7.89 -4.82 5.09
N GLY A 56 -7.61 -6.04 5.55
CA GLY A 56 -7.56 -7.25 4.70
C GLY A 56 -6.50 -7.14 3.60
N VAL A 57 -6.83 -7.66 2.42
CA VAL A 57 -5.91 -7.69 1.26
C VAL A 57 -5.39 -6.32 0.85
N ASN A 58 -6.15 -5.24 1.11
CA ASN A 58 -5.70 -3.88 0.80
C ASN A 58 -4.47 -3.47 1.61
N VAL A 59 -4.29 -3.98 2.83
CA VAL A 59 -3.08 -3.71 3.62
C VAL A 59 -1.86 -4.27 2.89
N VAL A 60 -1.91 -5.57 2.56
CA VAL A 60 -0.81 -6.27 1.89
C VAL A 60 -0.54 -5.68 0.51
N ASN A 61 -1.60 -5.40 -0.26
CA ASN A 61 -1.47 -4.81 -1.58
C ASN A 61 -0.80 -3.44 -1.54
N LEU A 62 -1.25 -2.53 -0.67
CA LEU A 62 -0.68 -1.17 -0.57
C LEU A 62 0.75 -1.19 -0.03
N MET A 63 1.06 -2.08 0.93
CA MET A 63 2.45 -2.26 1.40
C MET A 63 3.38 -2.82 0.31
N SER A 64 2.84 -3.57 -0.66
CA SER A 64 3.61 -4.12 -1.78
C SER A 64 4.07 -3.06 -2.78
N GLU A 65 3.53 -1.84 -2.75
CA GLU A 65 3.88 -0.78 -3.71
C GLU A 65 5.25 -0.14 -3.43
N GLY A 66 5.85 -0.40 -2.26
CA GLY A 66 7.24 -0.01 -1.98
C GLY A 66 7.46 1.47 -1.69
N HIS A 67 6.39 2.23 -1.41
CA HIS A 67 6.50 3.61 -0.93
C HIS A 67 6.84 3.67 0.57
N GLU A 68 7.57 4.70 0.96
CA GLU A 68 7.95 4.95 2.37
C GLU A 68 6.78 5.55 3.18
N ASP A 69 5.95 6.38 2.54
CA ASP A 69 4.75 6.95 3.18
C ASP A 69 3.61 5.92 3.18
N ASN A 70 3.07 5.66 4.36
CA ASN A 70 1.94 4.75 4.57
C ASN A 70 0.57 5.41 4.28
N ARG A 71 0.52 6.68 3.89
CA ARG A 71 -0.72 7.40 3.63
C ARG A 71 -1.15 7.22 2.19
N TRP A 72 -2.32 6.61 2.02
CA TRP A 72 -2.91 6.32 0.72
C TRP A 72 -4.22 7.06 0.53
N MET A 73 -4.36 7.75 -0.60
CA MET A 73 -5.62 8.35 -1.00
C MET A 73 -5.80 8.28 -2.51
N THR A 74 -7.06 8.36 -2.95
CA THR A 74 -7.36 8.46 -4.38
C THR A 74 -7.08 9.87 -4.89
N TYR A 75 -6.84 10.00 -6.20
CA TYR A 75 -6.66 11.30 -6.84
C TYR A 75 -7.79 12.29 -6.51
N LYS A 76 -9.05 11.85 -6.59
CA LYS A 76 -10.21 12.71 -6.27
C LYS A 76 -10.23 13.18 -4.81
N GLN A 77 -9.69 12.38 -3.87
CA GLN A 77 -9.56 12.81 -2.47
C GLN A 77 -8.46 13.86 -2.30
N ALA A 78 -7.33 13.70 -3.00
CA ALA A 78 -6.23 14.67 -2.98
C ALA A 78 -6.69 16.03 -3.51
N VAL A 79 -7.31 16.06 -4.69
CA VAL A 79 -7.81 17.31 -5.30
C VAL A 79 -8.84 18.01 -4.39
N ARG A 80 -9.75 17.25 -3.78
CA ARG A 80 -10.74 17.83 -2.84
C ARG A 80 -10.09 18.47 -1.62
N ARG A 81 -8.96 17.91 -1.16
CA ARG A 81 -8.24 18.39 0.03
C ARG A 81 -7.43 19.64 -0.25
N GLU A 82 -6.89 19.81 -1.46
CA GLU A 82 -6.13 21.01 -1.85
C GLU A 82 -7.01 22.27 -1.93
N VAL A 83 -8.31 22.09 -2.16
CA VAL A 83 -9.29 23.19 -2.28
C VAL A 83 -9.94 23.55 -0.93
N ALA A 84 -9.59 22.84 0.15
CA ALA A 84 -10.15 23.03 1.50
C ALA A 84 -9.10 23.60 2.46
#